data_AF-A0A8H7T5L7-F1
#
_entry.id   AF-A0A8H7T5L7-F1
#
_cell.length_a   1.000
_cell.length_b   1.000
_cell.length_c   1.000
_cell.angle_alpha   90.00
_cell.angle_beta   90.00
_cell.angle_gamma   90.00
#
_symmetry.space_group_name_H-M   'P 1'
#
loop_
_entity.id
_entity.type
_entity.pdbx_description
1 polymer ?
#
loop_
_entity_poly.entity_id
_entity_poly.type
_entity_poly.pdbx_seq_one_letter_code
_entity_poly.pdbx_strand_id
1 'polypeptide(L)'
;MDLHSPITANKAMSLFAIVSAVDEFPIRTSQVAQIIRIEGKHLEETLLNYFESIHLWLPIMSRKRFQNQYTEFQTTPSADFAIRLLTMRLITQHPSTDSEVDQDRDVLYLATKTLFAQVQAFIPSSMHLVQAGVILSHYEHAHGMIEAAYVTIGTTARIAYALGLHNKPCSAEVEGSDTWLEDEEALSTWWGLVICDRAISCDSRMNGRPLATRPIRENDYLPLEPEEIDVGRNSAQPTFRYFVSATQLPKVGSFGREAQATYLYDKVRVSIETGESVVAKLYHLGRELQGLLAVVMEQLDGRWGIYCGATQMLITGLYMLHQAAHGQMPDSNTPANYKQTIEAALSTLTRMVIDISYAFNRESQSFDIDLLAPGIAHIVRCVQHHILTAKDFHNQKWLEDFEQLRRMLSYFNRRWVVAGMELHRLNETMEMSMAMHR
;
A
#
# COMPACT_ATOMS: atom_id res chain seq x y z
N MET A 1 -37.98 30.51 -10.85
CA MET A 1 -37.47 29.63 -11.93
C MET A 1 -36.65 28.57 -11.25
N ASP A 2 -37.38 27.56 -10.79
CA ASP A 2 -36.86 26.35 -10.19
C ASP A 2 -36.28 25.46 -11.28
N LEU A 3 -35.07 24.95 -11.05
CA LEU A 3 -34.54 23.75 -11.69
C LEU A 3 -33.74 22.99 -10.63
N HIS A 4 -34.43 22.58 -9.56
CA HIS A 4 -34.00 21.46 -8.75
C HIS A 4 -34.09 20.19 -9.62
N SER A 5 -32.94 19.67 -10.01
CA SER A 5 -32.81 18.38 -10.67
C SER A 5 -33.19 17.25 -9.68
N PRO A 6 -34.21 16.41 -9.96
CA PRO A 6 -34.56 15.25 -9.14
C PRO A 6 -33.68 14.01 -9.41
N ILE A 7 -32.51 14.17 -10.04
CA ILE A 7 -31.75 13.07 -10.66
C ILE A 7 -30.83 12.35 -9.66
N THR A 8 -30.42 12.99 -8.57
CA THR A 8 -29.43 12.47 -7.61
C THR A 8 -29.99 11.42 -6.65
N ALA A 9 -31.20 11.62 -6.11
CA ALA A 9 -31.85 10.64 -5.24
C ALA A 9 -32.18 9.31 -5.96
N ASN A 10 -32.45 9.37 -7.28
CA ASN A 10 -32.76 8.20 -8.09
C ASN A 10 -31.53 7.33 -8.42
N LYS A 11 -30.31 7.91 -8.48
CA LYS A 11 -29.06 7.14 -8.69
C LYS A 11 -28.63 6.40 -7.43
N ALA A 12 -28.68 7.05 -6.27
CA ALA A 12 -28.40 6.41 -4.98
C ALA A 12 -29.44 5.33 -4.64
N MET A 13 -30.73 5.58 -4.90
CA MET A 13 -31.76 4.56 -4.79
C MET A 13 -31.60 3.44 -5.82
N SER A 14 -31.06 3.68 -7.01
CA SER A 14 -30.76 2.62 -7.97
C SER A 14 -29.64 1.68 -7.47
N LEU A 15 -28.56 2.22 -6.89
CA LEU A 15 -27.51 1.39 -6.26
C LEU A 15 -28.01 0.63 -5.02
N PHE A 16 -28.84 1.26 -4.18
CA PHE A 16 -29.43 0.60 -3.00
C PHE A 16 -30.53 -0.42 -3.34
N ALA A 17 -31.34 -0.17 -4.36
CA ALA A 17 -32.36 -1.12 -4.85
C ALA A 17 -31.72 -2.34 -5.53
N ILE A 18 -30.54 -2.15 -6.15
CA ILE A 18 -29.71 -3.24 -6.67
C ILE A 18 -29.17 -4.11 -5.53
N VAL A 19 -28.92 -3.59 -4.33
CA VAL A 19 -28.42 -4.38 -3.18
C VAL A 19 -29.53 -5.14 -2.42
N SER A 20 -30.79 -4.75 -2.56
CA SER A 20 -31.89 -5.20 -1.69
C SER A 20 -32.86 -6.24 -2.27
N ALA A 21 -32.61 -6.78 -3.47
CA ALA A 21 -33.45 -7.83 -4.05
C ALA A 21 -32.86 -9.24 -3.82
N VAL A 22 -33.55 -10.05 -3.02
CA VAL A 22 -33.24 -11.45 -2.70
C VAL A 22 -34.13 -12.37 -3.53
N ASP A 23 -33.54 -13.11 -4.48
CA ASP A 23 -33.50 -14.59 -4.56
C ASP A 23 -32.94 -15.05 -5.93
N GLU A 24 -32.24 -16.18 -5.92
CA GLU A 24 -31.56 -16.88 -7.04
C GLU A 24 -30.23 -16.30 -7.58
N PHE A 25 -29.24 -17.21 -7.70
CA PHE A 25 -27.87 -17.02 -8.21
C PHE A 25 -27.70 -16.16 -9.48
N PRO A 26 -28.60 -16.18 -10.49
CA PRO A 26 -28.45 -15.38 -11.71
C PRO A 26 -28.59 -13.87 -11.52
N ILE A 27 -29.34 -13.43 -10.50
CA ILE A 27 -29.67 -12.00 -10.30
C ILE A 27 -28.45 -11.21 -9.78
N ARG A 28 -27.55 -11.84 -9.03
CA ARG A 28 -26.39 -11.16 -8.44
C ARG A 28 -25.33 -10.80 -9.49
N THR A 29 -25.09 -11.67 -10.47
CA THR A 29 -24.28 -11.36 -11.65
C THR A 29 -24.88 -10.22 -12.46
N SER A 30 -26.21 -10.16 -12.57
CA SER A 30 -26.90 -9.06 -13.26
C SER A 30 -26.78 -7.72 -12.53
N GLN A 31 -26.80 -7.70 -11.20
CA GLN A 31 -26.66 -6.48 -10.40
C GLN A 31 -25.29 -5.83 -10.60
N VAL A 32 -24.21 -6.60 -10.52
CA VAL A 32 -22.85 -6.08 -10.75
C VAL A 32 -22.65 -5.70 -12.22
N ALA A 33 -23.10 -6.54 -13.16
CA ALA A 33 -23.03 -6.24 -14.58
C ALA A 33 -23.87 -5.00 -14.95
N GLN A 34 -24.97 -4.73 -14.25
CA GLN A 34 -25.83 -3.56 -14.46
C GLN A 34 -25.20 -2.28 -13.91
N ILE A 35 -24.56 -2.32 -12.73
CA ILE A 35 -23.75 -1.19 -12.22
C ILE A 35 -22.67 -0.82 -13.24
N ILE A 36 -21.95 -1.82 -13.76
CA ILE A 36 -20.87 -1.62 -14.73
C ILE A 36 -21.41 -1.14 -16.10
N ARG A 37 -22.52 -1.70 -16.59
CA ARG A 37 -23.14 -1.32 -17.87
C ARG A 37 -23.71 0.09 -17.87
N ILE A 38 -24.27 0.55 -16.75
CA ILE A 38 -24.81 1.92 -16.61
C ILE A 38 -23.68 2.96 -16.75
N GLU A 39 -22.42 2.55 -16.57
CA GLU A 39 -21.27 3.44 -16.49
C GLU A 39 -20.21 3.20 -17.58
N GLY A 40 -20.56 2.50 -18.67
CA GLY A 40 -19.59 1.98 -19.64
C GLY A 40 -18.53 2.97 -20.18
N LYS A 41 -18.87 4.26 -20.37
CA LYS A 41 -17.88 5.30 -20.75
C LYS A 41 -16.94 5.70 -19.62
N HIS A 42 -17.44 5.73 -18.38
CA HIS A 42 -16.62 6.00 -17.21
C HIS A 42 -15.68 4.83 -16.88
N LEU A 43 -16.01 3.62 -17.32
CA LEU A 43 -15.20 2.44 -17.07
C LEU A 43 -13.90 2.43 -17.89
N GLU A 44 -13.93 2.76 -19.18
CA GLU A 44 -12.70 2.79 -19.99
C GLU A 44 -11.70 3.84 -19.48
N GLU A 45 -12.20 5.03 -19.10
CA GLU A 45 -11.41 6.08 -18.45
C GLU A 45 -10.84 5.61 -17.11
N THR A 46 -11.67 4.95 -16.28
CA THR A 46 -11.23 4.35 -15.01
C THR A 46 -10.08 3.35 -15.23
N LEU A 47 -10.20 2.49 -16.23
CA LEU A 47 -9.20 1.47 -16.53
C LEU A 47 -7.89 2.10 -17.01
N LEU A 48 -7.98 3.09 -17.89
CA LEU A 48 -6.82 3.87 -18.32
C LEU A 48 -6.13 4.52 -17.11
N ASN A 49 -6.89 5.23 -16.28
CA ASN A 49 -6.36 5.88 -15.08
C ASN A 49 -5.71 4.88 -14.12
N TYR A 50 -6.34 3.73 -13.85
CA TYR A 50 -5.77 2.70 -12.98
C TYR A 50 -4.40 2.24 -13.49
N PHE A 51 -4.33 1.92 -14.78
CA PHE A 51 -3.14 1.35 -15.39
C PHE A 51 -2.01 2.39 -15.61
N GLU A 52 -2.34 3.67 -15.66
CA GLU A 52 -1.38 4.78 -15.74
C GLU A 52 -0.96 5.31 -14.35
N SER A 53 -1.65 4.92 -13.28
CA SER A 53 -1.38 5.39 -11.92
C SER A 53 -1.11 4.24 -10.94
N ILE A 54 -2.15 3.57 -10.44
CA ILE A 54 -2.10 2.52 -9.42
C ILE A 54 -1.19 1.37 -9.82
N HIS A 55 -1.29 0.91 -11.07
CA HIS A 55 -0.53 -0.24 -11.57
C HIS A 55 0.98 -0.03 -11.50
N LEU A 56 1.47 1.21 -11.50
CA LEU A 56 2.91 1.51 -11.43
C LEU A 56 3.52 1.23 -10.05
N TRP A 57 2.71 1.25 -9.00
CA TRP A 57 3.14 0.93 -7.63
C TRP A 57 2.45 -0.31 -7.04
N LEU A 58 1.39 -0.81 -7.68
CA LEU A 58 0.71 -2.06 -7.35
C LEU A 58 0.51 -2.94 -8.60
N PRO A 59 1.58 -3.46 -9.21
CA PRO A 59 1.54 -4.23 -10.46
C PRO A 59 1.12 -5.69 -10.25
N ILE A 60 -0.09 -5.92 -9.74
CA ILE A 60 -0.61 -7.26 -9.40
C ILE A 60 -1.27 -7.99 -10.57
N MET A 61 -1.26 -7.40 -11.77
CA MET A 61 -1.98 -7.92 -12.94
C MET A 61 -1.24 -7.59 -14.24
N SER A 62 -1.22 -8.50 -15.20
CA SER A 62 -0.68 -8.22 -16.53
C SER A 62 -1.69 -7.40 -17.34
N ARG A 63 -1.26 -6.27 -17.91
CA ARG A 63 -2.11 -5.44 -18.78
C ARG A 63 -2.63 -6.22 -19.97
N LYS A 64 -1.78 -7.02 -20.61
CA LYS A 64 -2.15 -7.86 -21.76
C LYS A 64 -3.24 -8.87 -21.38
N ARG A 65 -3.06 -9.59 -20.26
CA ARG A 65 -4.07 -10.56 -19.80
C ARG A 65 -5.36 -9.88 -19.38
N PHE A 66 -5.26 -8.75 -18.69
CA PHE A 66 -6.41 -7.94 -18.32
C PHE A 66 -7.26 -7.55 -19.54
N GLN A 67 -6.63 -7.06 -20.61
CA GLN A 67 -7.33 -6.66 -21.84
C GLN A 67 -8.08 -7.83 -22.50
N ASN A 68 -7.46 -9.00 -22.56
CA ASN A 68 -8.09 -10.21 -23.08
C ASN A 68 -9.31 -10.61 -22.23
N GLN A 69 -9.14 -10.66 -20.91
CA GLN A 69 -10.21 -11.00 -19.98
C GLN A 69 -11.33 -9.94 -19.97
N TYR A 70 -11.00 -8.67 -20.18
CA TYR A 70 -11.98 -7.59 -20.31
C TYR A 70 -12.84 -7.76 -21.58
N THR A 71 -12.22 -8.14 -22.70
CA THR A 71 -12.94 -8.46 -23.94
C THR A 71 -13.88 -9.66 -23.75
N GLU A 72 -13.41 -10.70 -23.06
CA GLU A 72 -14.24 -11.86 -22.72
C GLU A 72 -15.41 -11.44 -21.82
N PHE A 73 -15.15 -10.66 -20.76
CA PHE A 73 -16.15 -10.17 -19.83
C PHE A 73 -17.28 -9.38 -20.51
N GLN A 74 -16.98 -8.61 -21.56
CA GLN A 74 -18.00 -7.88 -22.33
C GLN A 74 -19.01 -8.82 -22.99
N THR A 75 -18.59 -10.03 -23.36
CA THR A 75 -19.45 -11.07 -23.94
C THR A 75 -20.07 -11.97 -22.89
N THR A 76 -19.30 -12.35 -21.86
CA THR A 76 -19.66 -13.31 -20.82
C THR A 76 -19.30 -12.73 -19.45
N PRO A 77 -20.19 -11.92 -18.84
CA PRO A 77 -19.89 -11.27 -17.56
C PRO A 77 -19.75 -12.27 -16.41
N SER A 78 -18.70 -12.13 -15.61
CA SER A 78 -18.47 -12.90 -14.38
C SER A 78 -18.44 -11.98 -13.15
N ALA A 79 -18.99 -12.44 -12.03
CA ALA A 79 -19.12 -11.62 -10.82
C ALA A 79 -17.77 -11.25 -10.17
N ASP A 80 -16.81 -12.17 -10.22
CA ASP A 80 -15.45 -11.99 -9.68
C ASP A 80 -14.60 -11.00 -10.49
N PHE A 81 -14.73 -11.01 -11.81
CA PHE A 81 -14.12 -10.00 -12.66
C PHE A 81 -14.79 -8.63 -12.47
N ALA A 82 -16.11 -8.62 -12.35
CA ALA A 82 -16.89 -7.41 -12.14
C ALA A 82 -16.53 -6.70 -10.82
N ILE A 83 -16.34 -7.46 -9.72
CA ILE A 83 -15.88 -6.86 -8.46
C ILE A 83 -14.45 -6.30 -8.57
N ARG A 84 -13.57 -6.94 -9.35
CA ARG A 84 -12.23 -6.39 -9.65
C ARG A 84 -12.34 -5.02 -10.32
N LEU A 85 -13.19 -4.88 -11.34
CA LEU A 85 -13.44 -3.59 -12.00
C LEU A 85 -13.97 -2.52 -11.02
N LEU A 86 -14.90 -2.89 -10.12
CA LEU A 86 -15.43 -1.97 -9.11
C LEU A 86 -14.34 -1.50 -8.13
N THR A 87 -13.46 -2.40 -7.68
CA THR A 87 -12.35 -2.02 -6.79
C THR A 87 -11.32 -1.12 -7.50
N MET A 88 -11.05 -1.36 -8.79
CA MET A 88 -10.20 -0.47 -9.59
C MET A 88 -10.82 0.93 -9.70
N ARG A 89 -12.13 1.02 -9.94
CA ARG A 89 -12.85 2.29 -9.91
C ARG A 89 -12.72 3.00 -8.59
N LEU A 90 -13.00 2.27 -7.50
CA LEU A 90 -12.97 2.83 -6.16
C LEU A 90 -11.59 3.42 -5.80
N ILE A 91 -10.50 2.70 -6.08
CA ILE A 91 -9.15 3.16 -5.73
C ILE A 91 -8.65 4.33 -6.60
N THR A 92 -9.26 4.54 -7.78
CA THR A 92 -8.98 5.69 -8.66
C THR A 92 -9.79 6.94 -8.30
N GLN A 93 -10.74 6.86 -7.36
CA GLN A 93 -11.50 8.04 -6.95
C GLN A 93 -10.70 8.91 -5.98
N HIS A 94 -10.88 10.23 -6.10
CA HIS A 94 -10.28 11.21 -5.22
C HIS A 94 -11.31 11.73 -4.21
N PRO A 95 -10.88 12.05 -2.97
CA PRO A 95 -11.70 12.84 -2.05
C PRO A 95 -12.11 14.17 -2.65
N SER A 96 -13.36 14.56 -2.41
CA SER A 96 -13.90 15.84 -2.89
C SER A 96 -14.23 16.75 -1.72
N THR A 97 -14.02 18.06 -1.90
CA THR A 97 -14.56 19.07 -0.99
C THR A 97 -16.07 19.26 -1.16
N ASP A 98 -16.62 18.79 -2.29
CA ASP A 98 -18.06 18.73 -2.52
C ASP A 98 -18.65 17.51 -1.79
N SER A 99 -19.51 17.78 -0.81
CA SER A 99 -20.13 16.77 0.04
C SER A 99 -20.99 15.78 -0.75
N GLU A 100 -21.61 16.17 -1.86
CA GLU A 100 -22.43 15.25 -2.67
C GLU A 100 -21.53 14.24 -3.39
N VAL A 101 -20.41 14.71 -3.97
CA VAL A 101 -19.44 13.84 -4.65
C VAL A 101 -18.73 12.90 -3.67
N ASP A 102 -18.38 13.38 -2.48
CA ASP A 102 -17.75 12.54 -1.45
C ASP A 102 -18.72 11.47 -0.92
N GLN A 103 -20.01 11.82 -0.81
CA GLN A 103 -21.07 10.85 -0.46
C GLN A 103 -21.21 9.75 -1.51
N ASP A 104 -21.10 10.07 -2.80
CA ASP A 104 -21.12 9.07 -3.88
C ASP A 104 -19.95 8.08 -3.78
N ARG A 105 -18.75 8.53 -3.36
CA ARG A 105 -17.59 7.66 -3.10
C ARG A 105 -17.88 6.70 -1.95
N ASP A 106 -18.44 7.19 -0.85
CA ASP A 106 -18.77 6.36 0.32
C ASP A 106 -19.85 5.31 -0.02
N VAL A 107 -20.84 5.68 -0.84
CA VAL A 107 -21.83 4.74 -1.39
C VAL A 107 -21.17 3.69 -2.28
N LEU A 108 -20.24 4.09 -3.16
CA LEU A 108 -19.50 3.14 -3.99
C LEU A 108 -18.66 2.18 -3.15
N TYR A 109 -17.98 2.67 -2.11
CA TYR A 109 -17.24 1.84 -1.17
C TYR A 109 -18.16 0.81 -0.49
N LEU A 110 -19.28 1.26 0.09
CA LEU A 110 -20.21 0.36 0.78
C LEU A 110 -20.79 -0.71 -0.16
N ALA A 111 -21.16 -0.31 -1.38
CA ALA A 111 -21.64 -1.23 -2.41
C ALA A 111 -20.55 -2.24 -2.80
N THR A 112 -19.33 -1.77 -3.06
CA THR A 112 -18.18 -2.61 -3.41
C THR A 112 -17.84 -3.59 -2.28
N LYS A 113 -17.82 -3.13 -1.03
CA LYS A 113 -17.54 -3.97 0.14
C LYS A 113 -18.61 -5.06 0.32
N THR A 114 -19.88 -4.69 0.17
CA THR A 114 -21.01 -5.62 0.28
C THR A 114 -20.97 -6.67 -0.83
N LEU A 115 -20.74 -6.23 -2.08
CA LEU A 115 -20.63 -7.12 -3.22
C LEU A 115 -19.41 -8.04 -3.11
N PHE A 116 -18.25 -7.53 -2.68
CA PHE A 116 -17.06 -8.36 -2.42
C PHE A 116 -17.38 -9.46 -1.41
N ALA A 117 -18.07 -9.12 -0.31
CA ALA A 117 -18.47 -10.08 0.71
C ALA A 117 -19.46 -11.14 0.20
N GLN A 118 -20.39 -10.75 -0.68
CA GLN A 118 -21.32 -11.68 -1.31
C GLN A 118 -20.61 -12.58 -2.32
N VAL A 119 -19.83 -12.02 -3.25
CA VAL A 119 -19.18 -12.78 -4.32
C VAL A 119 -18.23 -13.83 -3.72
N GLN A 120 -17.43 -13.47 -2.71
CA GLN A 120 -16.54 -14.46 -2.07
C GLN A 120 -17.27 -15.59 -1.32
N ALA A 121 -18.53 -15.38 -0.92
CA ALA A 121 -19.31 -16.39 -0.20
C ALA A 121 -19.95 -17.42 -1.13
N PHE A 122 -20.16 -17.08 -2.41
CA PHE A 122 -20.94 -17.88 -3.35
C PHE A 122 -20.18 -18.29 -4.61
N ILE A 123 -19.10 -17.60 -4.96
CA ILE A 123 -18.26 -17.90 -6.12
C ILE A 123 -16.99 -18.62 -5.65
N PRO A 124 -16.50 -19.64 -6.39
CA PRO A 124 -15.21 -20.26 -6.10
C PRO A 124 -14.08 -19.24 -6.02
N SER A 125 -13.05 -19.54 -5.23
CA SER A 125 -11.84 -18.72 -5.17
C SER A 125 -11.26 -18.54 -6.57
N SER A 126 -10.91 -17.30 -6.92
CA SER A 126 -10.33 -16.96 -8.22
C SER A 126 -9.28 -15.87 -8.09
N MET A 127 -8.39 -15.75 -9.08
CA MET A 127 -7.36 -14.71 -9.09
C MET A 127 -7.98 -13.30 -9.06
N HIS A 128 -9.13 -13.12 -9.74
CA HIS A 128 -9.85 -11.84 -9.76
C HIS A 128 -10.31 -11.42 -8.35
N LEU A 129 -10.79 -12.36 -7.54
CA LEU A 129 -11.16 -12.08 -6.15
C LEU A 129 -9.97 -11.71 -5.28
N VAL A 130 -8.82 -12.37 -5.46
CA VAL A 130 -7.61 -12.02 -4.72
C VAL A 130 -7.17 -10.60 -5.08
N GLN A 131 -7.06 -10.29 -6.38
CA GLN A 131 -6.68 -8.97 -6.85
C GLN A 131 -7.65 -7.88 -6.38
N ALA A 132 -8.96 -8.12 -6.46
CA ALA A 132 -9.98 -7.21 -5.95
C ALA A 132 -9.83 -6.95 -4.44
N GLY A 133 -9.59 -8.01 -3.66
CA GLY A 133 -9.39 -7.91 -2.22
C GLY A 133 -8.12 -7.13 -1.84
N VAL A 134 -7.03 -7.30 -2.59
CA VAL A 134 -5.79 -6.52 -2.42
C VAL A 134 -6.04 -5.03 -2.71
N ILE A 135 -6.71 -4.70 -3.81
CA ILE A 135 -7.03 -3.31 -4.17
C ILE A 135 -7.94 -2.68 -3.12
N LEU A 136 -8.99 -3.40 -2.69
CA LEU A 136 -9.92 -2.92 -1.67
C LEU A 136 -9.22 -2.67 -0.32
N SER A 137 -8.33 -3.57 0.09
CA SER A 137 -7.54 -3.41 1.33
C SER A 137 -6.64 -2.17 1.26
N HIS A 138 -6.00 -1.92 0.11
CA HIS A 138 -5.21 -0.71 -0.10
C HIS A 138 -6.06 0.56 -0.04
N TYR A 139 -7.24 0.55 -0.65
CA TYR A 139 -8.18 1.67 -0.56
C TYR A 139 -8.55 1.95 0.90
N GLU A 140 -8.95 0.93 1.65
CA GLU A 140 -9.32 1.05 3.06
C GLU A 140 -8.16 1.59 3.92
N HIS A 141 -6.95 1.07 3.68
CA HIS A 141 -5.74 1.53 4.35
C HIS A 141 -5.42 2.99 4.03
N ALA A 142 -5.46 3.38 2.75
CA ALA A 142 -5.20 4.73 2.28
C ALA A 142 -6.22 5.77 2.77
N HIS A 143 -7.40 5.30 3.17
CA HIS A 143 -8.47 6.13 3.73
C HIS A 143 -8.58 6.03 5.26
N GLY A 144 -7.58 5.43 5.92
CA GLY A 144 -7.48 5.38 7.38
C GLY A 144 -8.42 4.37 8.06
N MET A 145 -9.15 3.57 7.28
CA MET A 145 -10.06 2.51 7.73
C MET A 145 -9.30 1.23 8.09
N ILE A 146 -8.33 1.34 9.01
CA ILE A 146 -7.34 0.28 9.27
C ILE A 146 -7.96 -1.06 9.70
N GLU A 147 -9.05 -1.03 10.47
CA GLU A 147 -9.73 -2.24 10.93
C GLU A 147 -10.40 -2.98 9.77
N ALA A 148 -11.02 -2.22 8.85
CA ALA A 148 -11.61 -2.78 7.64
C ALA A 148 -10.52 -3.37 6.75
N ALA A 149 -9.42 -2.64 6.56
CA ALA A 149 -8.27 -3.09 5.78
C ALA A 149 -7.70 -4.41 6.33
N TYR A 150 -7.55 -4.51 7.66
CA TYR A 150 -7.09 -5.73 8.34
C TYR A 150 -8.00 -6.94 8.08
N VAL A 151 -9.33 -6.75 8.15
CA VAL A 151 -10.29 -7.81 7.86
C VAL A 151 -10.29 -8.21 6.38
N THR A 152 -10.23 -7.23 5.47
CA THR A 152 -10.19 -7.49 4.03
C THR A 152 -8.94 -8.24 3.64
N ILE A 153 -7.76 -7.79 4.08
CA ILE A 153 -6.50 -8.44 3.71
C ILE A 153 -6.41 -9.84 4.32
N GLY A 154 -6.91 -10.02 5.55
CA GLY A 154 -7.05 -11.31 6.22
C GLY A 154 -7.90 -12.30 5.41
N THR A 155 -9.05 -11.85 4.93
CA THR A 155 -9.95 -12.66 4.11
C THR A 155 -9.34 -12.95 2.74
N THR A 156 -8.75 -11.94 2.11
CA THR A 156 -8.07 -12.03 0.81
C THR A 156 -6.92 -13.04 0.86
N ALA A 157 -6.13 -13.06 1.95
CA ALA A 157 -5.09 -14.05 2.16
C ALA A 157 -5.64 -15.47 2.17
N ARG A 158 -6.80 -15.73 2.79
CA ARG A 158 -7.43 -17.06 2.78
C ARG A 158 -7.84 -17.50 1.38
N ILE A 159 -8.36 -16.59 0.56
CA ILE A 159 -8.66 -16.86 -0.85
C ILE A 159 -7.36 -17.19 -1.61
N ALA A 160 -6.30 -16.42 -1.41
CA ALA A 160 -4.99 -16.67 -2.02
C ALA A 160 -4.36 -18.00 -1.59
N TYR A 161 -4.53 -18.39 -0.33
CA TYR A 161 -4.12 -19.70 0.17
C TYR A 161 -4.88 -20.85 -0.49
N ALA A 162 -6.20 -20.70 -0.65
CA ALA A 162 -7.03 -21.70 -1.33
C ALA A 162 -6.60 -21.92 -2.79
N LEU A 163 -6.05 -20.89 -3.44
CA LEU A 163 -5.46 -20.95 -4.78
C LEU A 163 -3.99 -21.41 -4.82
N GLY A 164 -3.37 -21.62 -3.66
CA GLY A 164 -1.97 -22.06 -3.59
C GLY A 164 -0.92 -20.98 -3.88
N LEU A 165 -1.29 -19.69 -3.94
CA LEU A 165 -0.38 -18.61 -4.38
C LEU A 165 0.89 -18.49 -3.51
N HIS A 166 0.76 -18.75 -2.21
CA HIS A 166 1.83 -18.72 -1.22
C HIS A 166 3.03 -19.65 -1.47
N ASN A 167 2.87 -20.65 -2.34
CA ASN A 167 3.92 -21.61 -2.71
C ASN A 167 4.20 -21.62 -4.22
N LYS A 168 3.66 -20.66 -4.98
CA LYS A 168 3.84 -20.66 -6.43
C LYS A 168 5.32 -20.37 -6.74
N PRO A 169 6.02 -21.27 -7.46
CA PRO A 169 7.39 -20.99 -7.88
C PRO A 169 7.37 -19.90 -8.96
N CYS A 170 8.56 -19.37 -9.24
CA CYS A 170 8.80 -18.65 -10.48
C CYS A 170 8.41 -19.52 -11.69
N SER A 171 7.91 -18.91 -12.76
CA SER A 171 7.61 -19.64 -13.99
C SER A 171 8.86 -20.31 -14.58
N ALA A 172 8.70 -21.56 -15.01
CA ALA A 172 9.66 -22.27 -15.85
C ALA A 172 9.22 -22.31 -17.32
N GLU A 173 8.09 -21.68 -17.63
CA GLU A 173 7.51 -21.64 -18.97
C GLU A 173 8.24 -20.66 -19.87
N VAL A 174 7.97 -20.76 -21.18
CA VAL A 174 8.56 -19.88 -22.18
C VAL A 174 8.12 -18.43 -21.92
N GLU A 175 9.09 -17.54 -21.74
CA GLU A 175 8.86 -16.11 -21.52
C GLU A 175 7.91 -15.53 -22.59
N GLY A 176 6.88 -14.82 -22.13
CA GLY A 176 5.84 -14.24 -22.99
C GLY A 176 4.69 -15.17 -23.40
N SER A 177 4.75 -16.47 -23.08
CA SER A 177 3.59 -17.38 -23.22
C SER A 177 2.47 -17.03 -22.23
N ASP A 178 1.25 -17.47 -22.51
CA ASP A 178 0.10 -17.21 -21.64
C ASP A 178 0.26 -17.88 -20.27
N THR A 179 0.85 -19.08 -20.22
CA THR A 179 1.17 -19.81 -18.97
C THR A 179 2.25 -19.10 -18.17
N TRP A 180 3.27 -18.57 -18.83
CA TRP A 180 4.29 -17.74 -18.17
C TRP A 180 3.67 -16.48 -17.54
N LEU A 181 2.82 -15.77 -18.28
CA LEU A 181 2.12 -14.59 -17.76
C LEU A 181 1.17 -14.94 -16.60
N GLU A 182 0.58 -16.14 -16.59
CA GLU A 182 -0.22 -16.67 -15.48
C GLU A 182 0.58 -16.91 -14.21
N ASP A 183 1.80 -17.38 -14.36
CA ASP A 183 2.73 -17.61 -13.26
C ASP A 183 3.25 -16.31 -12.66
N GLU A 184 3.70 -15.39 -13.51
CA GLU A 184 4.23 -14.11 -13.07
C GLU A 184 3.14 -13.21 -12.45
N GLU A 185 1.93 -13.17 -13.03
CA GLU A 185 0.81 -12.44 -12.43
C GLU A 185 0.44 -12.97 -11.04
N ALA A 186 0.47 -14.29 -10.86
CA ALA A 186 0.17 -14.91 -9.59
C ALA A 186 1.24 -14.61 -8.53
N LEU A 187 2.51 -14.60 -8.91
CA LEU A 187 3.62 -14.18 -8.04
C LEU A 187 3.49 -12.70 -7.66
N SER A 188 3.21 -11.82 -8.62
CA SER A 188 3.00 -10.40 -8.36
C SER A 188 1.78 -10.14 -7.48
N THR A 189 0.68 -10.87 -7.69
CA THR A 189 -0.51 -10.80 -6.82
C THR A 189 -0.18 -11.22 -5.39
N TRP A 190 0.60 -12.29 -5.21
CA TRP A 190 1.05 -12.72 -3.89
C TRP A 190 1.88 -11.64 -3.20
N TRP A 191 2.82 -11.00 -3.91
CA TRP A 191 3.61 -9.90 -3.36
C TRP A 191 2.78 -8.67 -3.02
N GLY A 192 1.84 -8.26 -3.87
CA GLY A 192 0.94 -7.15 -3.58
C GLY A 192 0.11 -7.39 -2.31
N LEU A 193 -0.31 -8.63 -2.09
CA LEU A 193 -0.99 -9.06 -0.87
C LEU A 193 -0.06 -9.00 0.36
N VAL A 194 1.14 -9.58 0.25
CA VAL A 194 2.17 -9.62 1.32
C VAL A 194 2.57 -8.20 1.76
N ILE A 195 2.81 -7.31 0.80
CA ILE A 195 3.17 -5.90 1.02
C ILE A 195 2.03 -5.17 1.73
N CYS A 196 0.79 -5.32 1.25
CA CYS A 196 -0.39 -4.71 1.87
C CYS A 196 -0.56 -5.14 3.33
N ASP A 197 -0.44 -6.44 3.62
CA ASP A 197 -0.55 -7.02 4.96
C ASP A 197 0.47 -6.38 5.93
N ARG A 198 1.73 -6.20 5.49
CA ARG A 198 2.76 -5.55 6.32
C ARG A 198 2.53 -4.04 6.44
N ALA A 199 2.13 -3.37 5.37
CA ALA A 199 1.84 -1.94 5.39
C ALA A 199 0.71 -1.60 6.35
N ILE A 200 -0.37 -2.40 6.39
CA ILE A 200 -1.44 -2.29 7.39
C ILE A 200 -0.88 -2.52 8.79
N SER A 201 0.01 -3.49 8.95
CA SER A 201 0.62 -3.84 10.24
C SER A 201 1.55 -2.77 10.82
N CYS A 202 2.00 -1.80 10.01
CA CYS A 202 2.77 -0.64 10.46
C CYS A 202 1.94 0.32 11.34
N ASP A 203 0.61 0.28 11.25
CA ASP A 203 -0.24 1.11 12.09
C ASP A 203 -0.22 0.59 13.54
N SER A 204 0.04 1.48 14.51
CA SER A 204 0.13 1.13 15.93
C SER A 204 -1.14 0.48 16.50
N ARG A 205 -2.31 0.72 15.89
CA ARG A 205 -3.58 0.05 16.25
C ARG A 205 -3.57 -1.45 15.95
N MET A 206 -2.66 -1.90 15.08
CA MET A 206 -2.47 -3.30 14.69
C MET A 206 -1.40 -4.01 15.54
N ASN A 207 -0.76 -3.33 16.49
CA ASN A 207 0.26 -3.93 17.35
C ASN A 207 -0.26 -5.20 18.05
N GLY A 208 0.53 -6.27 17.98
CA GLY A 208 0.20 -7.58 18.58
C GLY A 208 -0.83 -8.42 17.81
N ARG A 209 -1.39 -7.91 16.70
CA ARG A 209 -2.28 -8.70 15.85
C ARG A 209 -1.48 -9.60 14.90
N PRO A 210 -1.96 -10.82 14.63
CA PRO A 210 -1.30 -11.72 13.68
C PRO A 210 -1.43 -11.18 12.25
N LEU A 211 -0.39 -11.41 11.46
CA LEU A 211 -0.40 -11.15 10.02
C LEU A 211 -1.31 -12.14 9.29
N ALA A 212 -1.89 -11.71 8.18
CA ALA A 212 -2.76 -12.56 7.36
C ALA A 212 -1.97 -13.64 6.60
N THR A 213 -0.73 -13.34 6.25
CA THR A 213 0.13 -14.21 5.45
C THR A 213 1.28 -14.81 6.25
N ARG A 214 1.92 -15.83 5.68
CA ARG A 214 3.07 -16.51 6.27
C ARG A 214 4.26 -15.55 6.37
N PRO A 215 5.24 -15.82 7.25
CA PRO A 215 6.52 -15.13 7.22
C PRO A 215 7.17 -15.20 5.84
N ILE A 216 7.86 -14.13 5.46
CA ILE A 216 8.59 -14.05 4.19
C ILE A 216 9.85 -14.90 4.30
N ARG A 217 10.09 -15.78 3.33
CA ARG A 217 11.27 -16.65 3.30
C ARG A 217 12.39 -15.96 2.54
N GLU A 218 13.63 -16.21 2.97
CA GLU A 218 14.81 -15.61 2.33
C GLU A 218 14.94 -16.00 0.85
N ASN A 219 14.39 -17.15 0.47
CA ASN A 219 14.38 -17.72 -0.88
C ASN A 219 13.04 -17.52 -1.62
N ASP A 220 12.14 -16.67 -1.14
CA ASP A 220 11.00 -16.25 -1.95
C ASP A 220 11.51 -15.42 -3.14
N TYR A 221 11.01 -15.72 -4.35
CA TYR A 221 11.39 -15.00 -5.57
C TYR A 221 10.80 -13.59 -5.59
N LEU A 222 11.56 -12.62 -6.07
CA LEU A 222 11.05 -11.27 -6.36
C LEU A 222 10.05 -11.31 -7.52
N PRO A 223 9.00 -10.47 -7.47
CA PRO A 223 8.12 -10.28 -8.62
C PRO A 223 8.85 -9.54 -9.73
N LEU A 224 8.40 -9.72 -10.97
CA LEU A 224 8.89 -8.90 -12.08
C LEU A 224 8.31 -7.49 -12.04
N GLU A 225 9.05 -6.55 -12.62
CA GLU A 225 8.58 -5.19 -12.80
C GLU A 225 7.51 -5.14 -13.92
N PRO A 226 6.52 -4.24 -13.80
CA PRO A 226 5.41 -4.17 -14.75
C PRO A 226 5.86 -3.98 -16.21
N GLU A 227 6.96 -3.25 -16.46
CA GLU A 227 7.50 -3.08 -17.82
C GLU A 227 8.01 -4.40 -18.42
N GLU A 228 8.48 -5.34 -17.59
CA GLU A 228 8.94 -6.64 -18.04
C GLU A 228 7.77 -7.57 -18.37
N ILE A 229 6.69 -7.52 -17.57
CA ILE A 229 5.47 -8.31 -17.77
C ILE A 229 4.64 -7.78 -18.95
N ASP A 230 4.46 -6.46 -19.04
CA ASP A 230 3.49 -5.85 -19.96
C ASP A 230 4.02 -5.66 -21.38
N VAL A 231 5.31 -5.34 -21.53
CA VAL A 231 5.90 -5.11 -22.86
C VAL A 231 6.26 -6.43 -23.54
N GLY A 232 6.50 -7.48 -22.76
CA GLY A 232 7.02 -8.76 -23.23
C GLY A 232 8.38 -8.55 -23.89
N ARG A 233 9.47 -8.83 -23.18
CA ARG A 233 10.79 -8.66 -23.80
C ARG A 233 10.88 -9.58 -25.04
N ASN A 234 10.99 -8.99 -26.23
CA ASN A 234 11.51 -9.67 -27.42
C ASN A 234 13.02 -10.01 -27.29
N SER A 235 13.59 -9.95 -26.08
CA SER A 235 15.02 -10.18 -25.86
C SER A 235 15.28 -11.67 -25.73
N ALA A 236 16.18 -12.19 -26.55
CA ALA A 236 16.72 -13.55 -26.45
C ALA A 236 17.55 -13.82 -25.17
N GLN A 237 17.45 -12.97 -24.14
CA GLN A 237 18.15 -13.12 -22.86
C GLN A 237 17.15 -13.53 -21.77
N PRO A 238 17.45 -14.57 -20.99
CA PRO A 238 16.56 -15.01 -19.91
C PRO A 238 16.39 -13.89 -18.89
N THR A 239 15.15 -13.66 -18.42
CA THR A 239 14.93 -12.79 -17.28
C THR A 239 15.61 -13.37 -16.04
N PHE A 240 16.48 -12.59 -15.39
CA PHE A 240 17.14 -13.03 -14.17
C PHE A 240 16.15 -13.04 -13.01
N ARG A 241 16.04 -14.19 -12.33
CA ARG A 241 15.18 -14.38 -11.16
C ARG A 241 16.01 -14.27 -9.90
N TYR A 242 15.56 -13.42 -8.99
CA TYR A 242 16.29 -13.09 -7.78
C TYR A 242 15.46 -13.42 -6.56
N PHE A 243 16.13 -13.85 -5.49
CA PHE A 243 15.50 -14.01 -4.20
C PHE A 243 15.37 -12.66 -3.50
N VAL A 244 14.34 -12.54 -2.66
CA VAL A 244 14.09 -11.32 -1.88
C VAL A 244 15.26 -10.96 -0.95
N SER A 245 16.01 -11.96 -0.47
CA SER A 245 17.20 -11.76 0.36
C SER A 245 18.38 -11.09 -0.35
N ALA A 246 18.39 -11.04 -1.68
CA ALA A 246 19.48 -10.46 -2.47
C ALA A 246 19.39 -8.91 -2.53
N THR A 247 19.51 -8.25 -1.38
CA THR A 247 19.27 -6.81 -1.20
C THR A 247 20.30 -5.91 -1.90
N GLN A 248 21.47 -6.43 -2.24
CA GLN A 248 22.57 -5.68 -2.88
C GLN A 248 22.53 -5.71 -4.42
N LEU A 249 21.50 -6.30 -5.01
CA LEU A 249 21.40 -6.40 -6.47
C LEU A 249 21.24 -5.03 -7.13
N PRO A 250 21.97 -4.73 -8.21
CA PRO A 250 21.73 -3.54 -9.00
C PRO A 250 20.46 -3.71 -9.86
N LYS A 251 19.79 -2.60 -10.19
CA LYS A 251 18.68 -2.54 -11.17
C LYS A 251 17.38 -3.28 -10.82
N VAL A 252 17.11 -3.55 -9.53
CA VAL A 252 15.75 -3.93 -9.08
C VAL A 252 14.86 -2.69 -9.14
N GLY A 253 13.65 -2.82 -9.68
CA GLY A 253 12.68 -1.73 -9.82
C GLY A 253 11.83 -1.52 -8.56
N SER A 254 10.77 -0.72 -8.67
CA SER A 254 10.03 -0.20 -7.51
C SER A 254 9.37 -1.31 -6.72
N PHE A 255 8.70 -2.25 -7.40
CA PHE A 255 7.94 -3.29 -6.76
C PHE A 255 8.84 -4.36 -6.14
N GLY A 256 9.91 -4.75 -6.84
CA GLY A 256 10.93 -5.63 -6.28
C GLY A 256 11.62 -5.02 -5.06
N ARG A 257 11.94 -3.72 -5.06
CA ARG A 257 12.53 -3.04 -3.90
C ARG A 257 11.57 -2.97 -2.71
N GLU A 258 10.28 -2.77 -2.97
CA GLU A 258 9.27 -2.78 -1.92
C GLU A 258 9.11 -4.16 -1.29
N ALA A 259 9.18 -5.23 -2.09
CA ALA A 259 9.24 -6.60 -1.58
C ALA A 259 10.47 -6.84 -0.67
N GLN A 260 11.66 -6.37 -1.08
CA GLN A 260 12.88 -6.48 -0.25
C GLN A 260 12.80 -5.68 1.04
N ALA A 261 12.27 -4.45 0.97
CA ALA A 261 12.05 -3.62 2.14
C ALA A 261 11.06 -4.26 3.12
N THR A 262 9.97 -4.83 2.58
CA THR A 262 8.96 -5.56 3.35
C THR A 262 9.55 -6.79 4.02
N TYR A 263 10.41 -7.54 3.34
CA TYR A 263 11.14 -8.67 3.91
C TYR A 263 12.01 -8.26 5.11
N LEU A 264 12.80 -7.20 4.99
CA LEU A 264 13.63 -6.73 6.11
C LEU A 264 12.77 -6.21 7.27
N TYR A 265 11.68 -5.50 6.98
CA TYR A 265 10.70 -5.09 7.99
C TYR A 265 10.11 -6.29 8.75
N ASP A 266 9.70 -7.34 8.02
CA ASP A 266 9.16 -8.58 8.61
C ASP A 266 10.19 -9.24 9.55
N LYS A 267 11.48 -9.26 9.18
CA LYS A 267 12.56 -9.76 10.05
C LYS A 267 12.72 -8.95 11.34
N VAL A 268 12.62 -7.61 11.26
CA VAL A 268 12.66 -6.75 12.45
C VAL A 268 11.48 -7.07 13.36
N ARG A 269 10.27 -7.10 12.80
CA ARG A 269 9.04 -7.39 13.54
C ARG A 269 9.14 -8.74 14.26
N VAL A 270 9.48 -9.82 13.55
CA VAL A 270 9.60 -11.17 14.13
C VAL A 270 10.67 -11.22 15.22
N SER A 271 11.80 -10.52 15.04
CA SER A 271 12.86 -10.47 16.06
C SER A 271 12.41 -9.77 17.34
N ILE A 272 11.54 -8.76 17.23
CA ILE A 272 10.95 -8.07 18.37
C ILE A 272 9.90 -8.96 19.06
N GLU A 273 8.99 -9.57 18.28
CA GLU A 273 7.91 -10.42 18.80
C GLU A 273 8.41 -11.67 19.53
N THR A 274 9.45 -12.32 19.00
CA THR A 274 10.06 -13.51 19.61
C THR A 274 10.90 -13.20 20.85
N GLY A 275 11.15 -11.91 21.14
CA GLY A 275 12.03 -11.51 22.23
C GLY A 275 13.48 -11.92 22.03
N GLU A 276 13.88 -12.30 20.79
CA GLU A 276 15.26 -12.62 20.42
C GLU A 276 16.11 -11.34 20.35
N SER A 277 16.21 -10.62 21.46
CA SER A 277 17.10 -9.47 21.59
C SER A 277 18.51 -9.91 21.92
N VAL A 278 19.23 -10.35 20.89
CA VAL A 278 20.69 -10.16 20.90
C VAL A 278 20.92 -8.81 20.25
N VAL A 279 21.50 -7.85 20.99
CA VAL A 279 21.92 -6.54 20.45
C VAL A 279 22.63 -6.69 19.09
N ALA A 280 23.39 -7.77 18.91
CA ALA A 280 24.01 -8.13 17.64
C ALA A 280 23.01 -8.39 16.50
N LYS A 281 21.91 -9.10 16.72
CA LYS A 281 20.89 -9.40 15.70
C LYS A 281 20.17 -8.13 15.24
N LEU A 282 19.76 -7.27 16.18
CA LEU A 282 19.18 -5.96 15.84
C LEU A 282 20.21 -5.05 15.15
N TYR A 283 21.47 -5.08 15.57
CA TYR A 283 22.54 -4.33 14.90
C TYR A 283 22.73 -4.77 13.44
N HIS A 284 22.77 -6.09 13.18
CA HIS A 284 22.87 -6.63 11.83
C HIS A 284 21.67 -6.25 10.96
N LEU A 285 20.43 -6.38 11.47
CA LEU A 285 19.22 -5.96 10.75
C LEU A 285 19.20 -4.46 10.47
N GLY A 286 19.64 -3.63 11.43
CA GLY A 286 19.78 -2.19 11.23
C GLY A 286 20.75 -1.86 10.09
N ARG A 287 21.87 -2.60 9.99
CA ARG A 287 22.83 -2.45 8.89
C ARG A 287 22.26 -2.88 7.54
N GLU A 288 21.49 -3.97 7.49
CA GLU A 288 20.82 -4.41 6.25
C GLU A 288 19.78 -3.39 5.77
N LEU A 289 18.94 -2.88 6.68
CA LEU A 289 17.96 -1.84 6.39
C LEU A 289 18.60 -0.54 5.88
N GLN A 290 19.65 -0.07 6.57
CA GLN A 290 20.41 1.12 6.15
C GLN A 290 21.09 0.91 4.80
N GLY A 291 21.66 -0.28 4.57
CA GLY A 291 22.30 -0.63 3.31
C GLY A 291 21.31 -0.60 2.14
N LEU A 292 20.15 -1.24 2.29
CA LEU A 292 19.12 -1.22 1.24
C LEU A 292 18.55 0.19 1.04
N LEU A 293 18.40 0.98 2.11
CA LEU A 293 17.96 2.37 2.00
C LEU A 293 18.96 3.22 1.21
N ALA A 294 20.26 3.05 1.46
CA ALA A 294 21.30 3.74 0.69
C ALA A 294 21.24 3.38 -0.81
N VAL A 295 21.06 2.09 -1.14
CA VAL A 295 20.90 1.63 -2.52
C VAL A 295 19.66 2.23 -3.17
N VAL A 296 18.51 2.24 -2.49
CA VAL A 296 17.28 2.85 -2.99
C VAL A 296 17.47 4.36 -3.23
N MET A 297 18.11 5.06 -2.30
CA MET A 297 18.39 6.50 -2.42
C MET A 297 19.34 6.83 -3.57
N GLU A 298 20.35 5.99 -3.82
CA GLU A 298 21.25 6.11 -4.97
C GLU A 298 20.52 5.88 -6.30
N GLN A 299 19.61 4.89 -6.36
CA GLN A 299 18.83 4.58 -7.57
C GLN A 299 17.79 5.64 -7.94
N LEU A 300 17.36 6.48 -6.99
CA LEU A 300 16.45 7.59 -7.27
C LEU A 300 17.07 8.53 -8.32
N ASP A 301 18.38 8.81 -8.23
CA ASP A 301 19.08 9.75 -9.14
C ASP A 301 18.30 11.07 -9.34
N GLY A 302 17.71 11.59 -8.25
CA GLY A 302 16.86 12.79 -8.27
C GLY A 302 15.44 12.61 -8.82
N ARG A 303 15.04 11.39 -9.22
CA ARG A 303 13.67 11.08 -9.65
C ARG A 303 12.78 10.78 -8.44
N TRP A 304 11.76 11.59 -8.27
CA TRP A 304 10.77 11.44 -7.19
C TRP A 304 9.61 10.54 -7.59
N GLY A 305 8.88 10.03 -6.59
CA GLY A 305 7.72 9.14 -6.80
C GLY A 305 8.08 7.67 -7.06
N ILE A 306 9.33 7.39 -7.42
CA ILE A 306 9.85 6.03 -7.58
C ILE A 306 10.30 5.51 -6.21
N TYR A 307 10.08 4.22 -5.91
CA TYR A 307 10.48 3.57 -4.65
C TYR A 307 9.88 4.15 -3.35
N CYS A 308 8.78 4.91 -3.42
CA CYS A 308 8.12 5.46 -2.22
C CYS A 308 7.72 4.37 -1.22
N GLY A 309 7.14 3.26 -1.68
CA GLY A 309 6.77 2.13 -0.82
C GLY A 309 7.97 1.47 -0.13
N ALA A 310 9.05 1.21 -0.88
CA ALA A 310 10.30 0.70 -0.33
C ALA A 310 10.90 1.64 0.74
N THR A 311 10.98 2.93 0.43
CA THR A 311 11.49 3.97 1.35
C THR A 311 10.66 4.01 2.63
N GLN A 312 9.33 3.99 2.52
CA GLN A 312 8.43 3.94 3.66
C GLN A 312 8.72 2.71 4.54
N MET A 313 8.75 1.51 3.96
CA MET A 313 8.93 0.27 4.71
C MET A 313 10.29 0.22 5.42
N LEU A 314 11.36 0.69 4.76
CA LEU A 314 12.71 0.77 5.35
C LEU A 314 12.77 1.76 6.51
N ILE A 315 12.27 2.97 6.33
CA ILE A 315 12.26 3.99 7.38
C ILE A 315 11.42 3.53 8.57
N THR A 316 10.24 2.96 8.32
CA THR A 316 9.35 2.44 9.37
C THR A 316 10.02 1.29 10.12
N GLY A 317 10.69 0.37 9.42
CA GLY A 317 11.45 -0.72 10.03
C GLY A 317 12.60 -0.23 10.90
N LEU A 318 13.34 0.80 10.45
CA LEU A 318 14.40 1.43 11.23
C LEU A 318 13.86 2.09 12.50
N TYR A 319 12.75 2.83 12.42
CA TYR A 319 12.09 3.39 13.59
C TYR A 319 11.65 2.30 14.58
N MET A 320 10.96 1.26 14.09
CA MET A 320 10.50 0.14 14.92
C MET A 320 11.67 -0.52 15.64
N LEU A 321 12.76 -0.80 14.92
CA LEU A 321 13.98 -1.39 15.47
C LEU A 321 14.57 -0.53 16.59
N HIS A 322 14.76 0.77 16.32
CA HIS A 322 15.40 1.66 17.28
C HIS A 322 14.50 1.98 18.48
N GLN A 323 13.18 2.05 18.31
CA GLN A 323 12.22 2.22 19.42
C GLN A 323 12.20 0.98 20.32
N ALA A 324 12.16 -0.21 19.74
CA ALA A 324 12.23 -1.46 20.51
C ALA A 324 13.56 -1.56 21.29
N ALA A 325 14.68 -1.23 20.63
CA ALA A 325 16.00 -1.17 21.26
C ALA A 325 16.07 -0.13 22.40
N HIS A 326 15.44 1.03 22.23
CA HIS A 326 15.40 2.09 23.25
C HIS A 326 14.62 1.67 24.51
N GLY A 327 13.58 0.84 24.35
CA GLY A 327 12.76 0.33 25.46
C GLY A 327 13.39 -0.80 26.28
N GLN A 328 14.52 -1.36 25.84
CA GLN A 328 15.18 -2.48 26.52
C GLN A 328 16.11 -2.03 27.64
N MET A 329 16.18 -2.83 28.72
CA MET A 329 17.17 -2.60 29.77
C MET A 329 18.56 -3.05 29.28
N PRO A 330 19.60 -2.24 29.50
CA PRO A 330 20.96 -2.62 29.15
C PRO A 330 21.40 -3.86 29.93
N ASP A 331 21.96 -4.84 29.22
CA ASP A 331 22.59 -6.02 29.81
C ASP A 331 24.10 -5.80 30.01
N SER A 332 24.81 -6.78 30.59
CA SER A 332 26.27 -6.71 30.80
C SER A 332 27.08 -6.62 29.51
N ASN A 333 26.51 -6.97 28.35
CA ASN A 333 27.15 -6.96 27.05
C ASN A 333 26.84 -5.69 26.24
N THR A 334 25.97 -4.82 26.76
CA THR A 334 25.52 -3.61 26.09
C THR A 334 26.63 -2.53 26.14
N PRO A 335 27.05 -1.97 24.99
CA PRO A 335 28.06 -0.91 24.96
C PRO A 335 27.65 0.30 25.81
N ALA A 336 28.62 0.95 26.46
CA ALA A 336 28.36 2.13 27.31
C ALA A 336 27.67 3.29 26.57
N ASN A 337 27.89 3.41 25.25
CA ASN A 337 27.30 4.43 24.38
C ASN A 337 26.00 3.97 23.67
N TYR A 338 25.49 2.77 23.94
CA TYR A 338 24.37 2.16 23.22
C TYR A 338 23.13 3.07 23.16
N LYS A 339 22.72 3.64 24.30
CA LYS A 339 21.56 4.55 24.36
C LYS A 339 21.76 5.81 23.53
N GLN A 340 22.95 6.42 23.60
CA GLN A 340 23.29 7.60 22.80
C GLN A 340 23.30 7.28 21.30
N THR A 341 23.78 6.09 20.91
CA THR A 341 23.75 5.64 19.52
C THR A 341 22.32 5.49 19.00
N ILE A 342 21.40 4.95 19.81
CA ILE A 342 19.99 4.83 19.43
C ILE A 342 19.32 6.20 19.32
N GLU A 343 19.52 7.09 20.30
CA GLU A 343 18.98 8.46 20.28
C GLU A 343 19.49 9.23 19.06
N ALA A 344 20.78 9.09 18.73
CA ALA A 344 21.37 9.66 17.52
C ALA A 344 20.75 9.08 16.25
N ALA A 345 20.57 7.75 16.17
CA ALA A 345 19.97 7.10 15.01
C ALA A 345 18.52 7.58 14.77
N LEU A 346 17.69 7.66 15.82
CA LEU A 346 16.32 8.19 15.71
C LEU A 346 16.31 9.67 15.28
N SER A 347 17.26 10.46 15.78
CA SER A 347 17.41 11.87 15.36
C SER A 347 17.81 11.98 13.89
N THR A 348 18.70 11.11 13.41
CA THR A 348 19.09 11.04 11.99
C THR A 348 17.92 10.63 11.11
N LEU A 349 17.13 9.61 11.50
CA LEU A 349 15.93 9.20 10.77
C LEU A 349 14.90 10.33 10.70
N THR A 350 14.75 11.08 11.80
CA THR A 350 13.84 12.23 11.87
C THR A 350 14.27 13.32 10.90
N ARG A 351 15.56 13.68 10.94
CA ARG A 351 16.12 14.66 10.01
C ARG A 351 15.97 14.22 8.56
N MET A 352 16.19 12.95 8.25
CA MET A 352 16.03 12.41 6.89
C MET A 352 14.59 12.55 6.38
N VAL A 353 13.56 12.22 7.18
CA VAL A 353 12.15 12.40 6.77
C VAL A 353 11.80 13.88 6.59
N ILE A 354 12.35 14.76 7.42
CA ILE A 354 12.21 16.21 7.26
C ILE A 354 12.87 16.67 5.95
N ASP A 355 14.08 16.20 5.64
CA ASP A 355 14.80 16.55 4.40
C ASP A 355 14.05 16.03 3.16
N ILE A 356 13.45 14.82 3.24
CA ILE A 356 12.51 14.30 2.23
C ILE A 356 11.34 15.27 2.05
N SER A 357 10.77 15.78 3.15
CA SER A 357 9.65 16.72 3.11
C SER A 357 10.04 18.06 2.47
N TYR A 358 11.21 18.61 2.81
CA TYR A 358 11.75 19.82 2.17
C TYR A 358 11.92 19.62 0.68
N ALA A 359 12.58 18.52 0.28
CA ALA A 359 12.88 18.29 -1.12
C ALA A 359 11.63 17.98 -1.94
N PHE A 360 10.69 17.19 -1.39
CA PHE A 360 9.36 16.98 -1.97
C PHE A 360 8.62 18.31 -2.15
N ASN A 361 8.54 19.17 -1.12
CA ASN A 361 7.80 20.42 -1.22
C ASN A 361 8.39 21.41 -2.24
N ARG A 362 9.71 21.39 -2.47
CA ARG A 362 10.37 22.19 -3.52
C ARG A 362 9.93 21.78 -4.92
N GLU A 363 9.67 20.49 -5.12
CA GLU A 363 9.32 19.93 -6.43
C GLU A 363 7.83 19.57 -6.54
N SER A 364 7.02 19.77 -5.50
CA SER A 364 5.62 19.31 -5.44
C SER A 364 4.71 19.70 -6.62
N GLN A 365 5.06 20.74 -7.38
CA GLN A 365 4.31 21.16 -8.58
C GLN A 365 4.62 20.31 -9.83
N SER A 366 5.73 19.56 -9.85
CA SER A 366 6.12 18.69 -10.98
C SER A 366 5.57 17.26 -10.85
N PHE A 367 4.91 16.94 -9.75
CA PHE A 367 4.38 15.60 -9.50
C PHE A 367 2.89 15.52 -9.75
N ASP A 368 2.50 14.40 -10.32
CA ASP A 368 1.13 13.94 -10.31
C ASP A 368 0.91 13.09 -9.04
N ILE A 369 -0.05 13.51 -8.21
CA ILE A 369 -0.42 12.81 -6.98
C ILE A 369 -0.90 11.39 -7.27
N ASP A 370 -1.35 11.13 -8.50
CA ASP A 370 -1.93 9.86 -8.88
C ASP A 370 -0.90 8.73 -8.92
N LEU A 371 0.35 9.09 -9.20
CA LEU A 371 1.47 8.16 -9.26
C LEU A 371 2.02 7.82 -7.87
N LEU A 372 1.56 8.48 -6.80
CA LEU A 372 2.13 8.39 -5.46
C LEU A 372 1.30 7.48 -4.55
N ALA A 373 1.93 6.42 -4.04
CA ALA A 373 1.36 5.54 -3.03
C ALA A 373 1.11 6.27 -1.68
N PRO A 374 0.14 5.83 -0.83
CA PRO A 374 -0.28 6.52 0.39
C PRO A 374 0.76 6.51 1.55
N GLY A 375 1.97 6.04 1.31
CA GLY A 375 2.94 5.66 2.34
C GLY A 375 3.47 6.77 3.23
N ILE A 376 3.38 8.03 2.80
CA ILE A 376 3.99 9.16 3.49
C ILE A 376 3.43 9.37 4.91
N ALA A 377 2.15 9.04 5.12
CA ALA A 377 1.48 9.21 6.40
C ALA A 377 2.20 8.46 7.53
N HIS A 378 2.70 7.25 7.25
CA HIS A 378 3.38 6.42 8.25
C HIS A 378 4.73 6.97 8.68
N ILE A 379 5.55 7.43 7.73
CA ILE A 379 6.87 7.98 8.09
C ILE A 379 6.74 9.31 8.84
N VAL A 380 5.74 10.13 8.52
CA VAL A 380 5.45 11.36 9.27
C VAL A 380 4.96 11.03 10.68
N ARG A 381 4.12 10.00 10.85
CA ARG A 381 3.71 9.52 12.17
C ARG A 381 4.91 9.04 13.01
N CYS A 382 5.87 8.34 12.41
CA CYS A 382 7.09 7.93 13.11
C CYS A 382 7.89 9.14 13.62
N VAL A 383 8.02 10.17 12.78
CA VAL A 383 8.67 11.45 13.16
C VAL A 383 7.92 12.12 14.30
N GLN A 384 6.60 12.25 14.21
CA GLN A 384 5.78 12.85 15.27
C GLN A 384 6.00 12.14 16.61
N HIS A 385 5.95 10.80 16.60
CA HIS A 385 6.17 10.02 17.80
C HIS A 385 7.56 10.26 18.39
N HIS A 386 8.62 10.28 17.56
CA HIS A 386 9.95 10.59 18.03
C HIS A 386 10.04 11.99 18.64
N ILE A 387 9.54 13.01 17.95
CA ILE A 387 9.60 14.41 18.40
C ILE A 387 8.84 14.58 19.74
N LEU A 388 7.68 13.97 19.89
CA LEU A 388 6.88 14.00 21.14
C LEU A 388 7.61 13.40 22.34
N THR A 389 8.54 12.47 22.09
CA THR A 389 9.35 11.83 23.14
C THR A 389 10.72 12.50 23.32
N ALA A 390 11.08 13.49 22.49
CA ALA A 390 12.37 14.16 22.53
C ALA A 390 12.41 15.23 23.62
N LYS A 391 13.57 15.37 24.29
CA LYS A 391 13.77 16.35 25.38
C LYS A 391 13.85 17.80 24.88
N ASP A 392 14.21 18.00 23.61
CA ASP A 392 14.53 19.31 23.02
C ASP A 392 13.38 19.84 22.15
N PHE A 393 12.14 19.50 22.51
CA PHE A 393 10.91 19.79 21.77
C PHE A 393 10.67 21.30 21.50
N HIS A 394 11.45 22.19 22.11
CA HIS A 394 11.25 23.65 22.11
C HIS A 394 12.21 24.42 21.20
N ASN A 395 12.88 23.75 20.26
CA ASN A 395 13.72 24.42 19.26
C ASN A 395 12.86 25.12 18.19
N GLN A 396 13.13 26.41 17.92
CA GLN A 396 12.45 27.20 16.87
C GLN A 396 12.53 26.53 15.48
N LYS A 397 13.60 25.78 15.21
CA LYS A 397 13.76 24.99 13.99
C LYS A 397 12.66 23.94 13.79
N TRP A 398 12.05 23.43 14.88
CA TRP A 398 10.96 22.47 14.78
C TRP A 398 9.71 23.07 14.13
N LEU A 399 9.44 24.37 14.31
CA LEU A 399 8.28 25.01 13.68
C LEU A 399 8.40 24.99 12.16
N GLU A 400 9.59 25.28 11.63
CA GLU A 400 9.87 25.20 10.19
C GLU A 400 9.81 23.75 9.69
N ASP A 401 10.44 22.83 10.41
CA ASP A 401 10.46 21.40 10.08
C ASP A 401 9.01 20.82 10.08
N PHE A 402 8.17 21.21 11.04
CA PHE A 402 6.76 20.81 11.12
C PHE A 402 5.91 21.37 9.98
N GLU A 403 6.14 22.62 9.58
CA GLU A 403 5.42 23.21 8.45
C GLU A 403 5.74 22.46 7.15
N GLN A 404 6.95 21.94 6.97
CA GLN A 404 7.25 21.09 5.80
C GLN A 404 6.45 19.79 5.82
N LEU A 405 6.35 19.14 6.98
CA LEU A 405 5.55 17.92 7.13
C LEU A 405 4.07 18.20 6.87
N ARG A 406 3.53 19.33 7.37
CA ARG A 406 2.15 19.76 7.13
C ARG A 406 1.86 19.96 5.64
N ARG A 407 2.74 20.67 4.93
CA ARG A 407 2.60 20.92 3.48
C ARG A 407 2.60 19.63 2.67
N MET A 408 3.49 18.70 3.00
CA MET A 408 3.57 17.41 2.33
C MET A 408 2.31 16.57 2.60
N LEU A 409 1.85 16.47 3.85
CA LEU A 409 0.61 15.77 4.19
C LEU A 409 -0.63 16.41 3.53
N SER A 410 -0.69 17.75 3.46
CA SER A 410 -1.76 18.48 2.78
C SER A 410 -1.79 18.17 1.28
N TYR A 411 -0.63 18.03 0.64
CA TYR A 411 -0.54 17.59 -0.75
C TYR A 411 -1.10 16.17 -0.92
N PHE A 412 -0.67 15.21 -0.10
CA PHE A 412 -1.14 13.83 -0.18
C PHE A 412 -2.63 13.67 0.17
N ASN A 413 -3.17 14.54 1.04
CA ASN A 413 -4.58 14.53 1.42
C ASN A 413 -5.53 14.86 0.25
N ARG A 414 -5.02 15.39 -0.87
CA ARG A 414 -5.82 15.56 -2.10
C ARG A 414 -6.32 14.24 -2.67
N ARG A 415 -5.65 13.13 -2.31
CA ARG A 415 -5.98 11.77 -2.78
C ARG A 415 -6.18 10.78 -1.63
N TRP A 416 -5.37 10.85 -0.58
CA TRP A 416 -5.35 9.86 0.49
C TRP A 416 -5.81 10.46 1.81
N VAL A 417 -7.01 10.08 2.27
CA VAL A 417 -7.62 10.61 3.51
C VAL A 417 -6.75 10.32 4.74
N VAL A 418 -5.97 9.23 4.74
CA VAL A 418 -5.03 8.93 5.84
C VAL A 418 -4.02 10.06 6.05
N ALA A 419 -3.59 10.76 5.01
CA ALA A 419 -2.69 11.90 5.13
C ALA A 419 -3.36 13.10 5.82
N GLY A 420 -4.65 13.33 5.56
CA GLY A 420 -5.45 14.33 6.28
C GLY A 420 -5.63 14.00 7.76
N MET A 421 -5.83 12.72 8.08
CA MET A 421 -5.89 12.27 9.47
C MET A 421 -4.57 12.49 10.21
N GLU A 422 -3.42 12.18 9.60
CA GLU A 422 -2.11 12.49 10.19
C GLU A 422 -1.85 13.99 10.29
N LEU A 423 -2.33 14.78 9.33
CA LEU A 423 -2.23 16.24 9.36
C LEU A 423 -3.00 16.81 10.55
N HIS A 424 -4.21 16.30 10.81
CA HIS A 424 -4.99 16.71 11.96
C HIS A 424 -4.26 16.43 13.28
N ARG A 425 -3.73 15.21 13.45
CA ARG A 425 -2.92 14.85 14.64
C ARG A 425 -1.65 15.68 14.77
N LEU A 426 -1.01 16.01 13.65
CA LEU A 426 0.16 16.88 13.62
C LEU A 426 -0.17 18.25 14.21
N ASN A 427 -1.33 18.80 13.83
CA ASN A 427 -1.78 20.11 14.27
C ASN A 427 -2.12 20.11 15.76
N GLU A 428 -2.85 19.10 16.24
CA GLU A 428 -3.14 18.92 17.66
C GLU A 428 -1.86 18.86 18.50
N THR A 429 -0.84 18.13 18.01
CA THR A 429 0.47 18.02 18.64
C THR A 429 1.17 19.38 18.77
N MET A 430 1.13 20.20 17.71
CA MET A 430 1.69 21.56 17.73
C MET A 430 0.92 22.48 18.68
N GLU A 431 -0.42 22.41 18.68
CA GLU A 431 -1.25 23.24 19.55
C GLU A 431 -1.03 22.92 21.04
N MET A 432 -0.98 21.63 21.40
CA MET A 432 -0.64 21.19 22.75
C MET A 432 0.74 21.70 23.18
N SER A 433 1.73 21.65 22.27
CA SER A 433 3.06 22.21 22.51
C SER A 433 3.01 23.69 22.84
N MET A 434 2.30 24.47 22.01
CA MET A 434 2.18 25.92 22.18
C MET A 434 1.36 26.31 23.42
N ALA A 435 0.38 25.50 23.81
CA ALA A 435 -0.48 25.75 24.98
C ALA A 435 0.23 25.46 26.31
N MET A 436 1.15 24.49 26.37
CA MET A 436 2.00 24.26 27.55
C MET A 436 2.96 25.43 27.84
N HIS A 437 3.11 26.37 26.90
CA HIS A 437 4.02 27.53 26.97
C HIS A 437 3.34 28.89 27.16
N ARG A 438 2.03 28.91 27.42
CA ARG A 438 1.30 30.10 27.89
C ARG A 438 1.01 29.96 29.38
#